data_AF-A0A9E5N3X1-F1
#
_entry.id   AF-A0A9E5N3X1-F1
#
_cell.length_a   1.000
_cell.length_b   1.000
_cell.length_c   1.000
_cell.angle_alpha   90.00
_cell.angle_beta   90.00
_cell.angle_gamma   90.00
#
_symmetry.space_group_name_H-M   'P 1'
#
loop_
_entity.id
_entity.type
_entity.pdbx_description
1 polymer ?
#
loop_
_entity_poly.entity_id
_entity_poly.type
_entity_poly.pdbx_seq_one_letter_code
_entity_poly.pdbx_strand_id
1 'polypeptide(L)'
;SAAPLALPTIAALTPEDIEVSITDENIEPVDFYKPVDLVGVTCSTWLAPRAYEIADEFRRRGVTVVLGGIHPSMLPHEAIAHADAVVIGE
;
A
#
# COMPACT_ATOMS: atom_id res chain seq x y z
N SER A 1 -13.93 9.76 -13.08
CA SER A 1 -12.80 8.94 -12.61
C SER A 1 -13.39 7.68 -12.03
N ALA A 2 -13.00 6.49 -12.49
CA ALA A 2 -13.46 5.24 -11.87
C ALA A 2 -12.72 5.08 -10.53
N ALA A 3 -13.45 4.80 -9.44
CA ALA A 3 -12.82 4.47 -8.18
C ALA A 3 -12.06 3.14 -8.33
N PRO A 4 -10.79 3.05 -7.88
CA PRO A 4 -10.04 1.80 -7.98
C PRO A 4 -10.72 0.72 -7.12
N LEU A 5 -11.20 -0.34 -7.76
CA LEU A 5 -11.89 -1.46 -7.08
C LEU A 5 -10.93 -2.39 -6.33
N ALA A 6 -9.63 -2.32 -6.61
CA ALA A 6 -8.64 -3.23 -6.04
C ALA A 6 -8.63 -3.23 -4.50
N LEU A 7 -8.62 -2.06 -3.85
CA LEU A 7 -8.58 -1.98 -2.38
C LEU A 7 -9.89 -2.51 -1.74
N PRO A 8 -11.10 -2.13 -2.20
CA PRO A 8 -12.33 -2.76 -1.76
C PRO A 8 -12.39 -4.27 -1.99
N THR A 9 -11.87 -4.77 -3.12
CA THR A 9 -11.83 -6.21 -3.41
C THR A 9 -10.92 -6.95 -2.44
N ILE A 10 -9.72 -6.43 -2.15
CA ILE A 10 -8.83 -7.00 -1.14
C ILE A 10 -9.53 -7.00 0.22
N ALA A 11 -10.12 -5.88 0.63
CA ALA A 11 -10.84 -5.79 1.90
C ALA A 11 -11.97 -6.81 2.03
N ALA A 12 -12.70 -7.09 0.95
CA ALA A 12 -13.78 -8.08 0.93
C ALA A 12 -13.30 -9.54 0.93
N LEU A 13 -12.07 -9.80 0.46
CA LEU A 13 -11.46 -11.14 0.42
C LEU A 13 -10.60 -11.43 1.66
N THR A 14 -10.23 -10.39 2.41
CA THR A 14 -9.51 -10.52 3.67
C THR A 14 -10.36 -11.31 4.69
N PRO A 15 -9.78 -12.29 5.40
CA PRO A 15 -10.45 -13.01 6.48
C PRO A 15 -11.19 -12.08 7.47
N GLU A 16 -12.38 -12.51 7.94
CA GLU A 16 -13.24 -11.69 8.80
C GLU A 16 -12.61 -11.33 10.16
N ASP A 17 -11.59 -12.09 10.60
CA ASP A 17 -10.84 -11.85 11.83
C ASP A 17 -9.74 -10.78 11.69
N ILE A 18 -9.53 -10.25 10.48
CA ILE A 18 -8.58 -9.16 10.21
C ILE A 18 -9.35 -7.85 10.00
N GLU A 19 -9.06 -6.86 10.84
CA GLU A 19 -9.62 -5.51 10.67
C GLU A 19 -8.95 -4.79 9.50
N VAL A 20 -9.76 -4.32 8.55
CA VAL A 20 -9.29 -3.58 7.38
C VAL A 20 -9.78 -2.14 7.45
N SER A 21 -8.86 -1.20 7.30
CA SER A 21 -9.18 0.21 7.04
C SER A 21 -8.55 0.65 5.73
N ILE A 22 -9.28 1.46 4.95
CA ILE A 22 -8.81 2.01 3.68
C ILE A 22 -8.68 3.52 3.85
N THR A 23 -7.54 4.07 3.42
CA THR A 23 -7.29 5.52 3.38
C THR A 23 -6.95 5.93 1.96
N ASP A 24 -7.65 6.93 1.43
CA ASP A 24 -7.34 7.59 0.16
C ASP A 24 -6.71 8.95 0.45
N GLU A 25 -5.42 9.09 0.14
CA GLU A 25 -4.67 10.33 0.41
C GLU A 25 -5.24 11.56 -0.32
N ASN A 26 -6.01 11.36 -1.40
CA ASN A 26 -6.69 12.47 -2.09
C ASN A 26 -7.89 13.02 -1.32
N ILE A 27 -8.42 12.25 -0.35
CA ILE A 27 -9.60 12.59 0.44
C ILE A 27 -9.18 13.01 1.85
N GLU A 28 -8.24 12.28 2.47
CA GLU A 28 -7.79 12.53 3.83
C GLU A 28 -6.28 12.25 3.97
N PRO A 29 -5.56 12.95 4.86
CA PRO A 29 -4.15 12.66 5.08
C PRO A 29 -3.94 11.25 5.66
N VAL A 30 -2.82 10.63 5.30
CA VAL A 30 -2.39 9.36 5.89
C VAL A 30 -2.05 9.55 7.36
N ASP A 31 -2.73 8.80 8.23
CA ASP A 31 -2.38 8.72 9.66
C ASP A 31 -1.26 7.70 9.88
N PHE A 32 -0.02 8.18 9.91
CA PHE A 32 1.17 7.36 10.17
C PHE A 32 1.28 6.83 11.62
N TYR A 33 0.40 7.23 12.54
CA TYR A 33 0.36 6.74 13.91
C TYR A 33 -0.79 5.76 14.16
N LYS A 34 -1.60 5.46 13.14
CA LYS A 34 -2.66 4.46 13.24
C LYS A 34 -2.05 3.12 13.69
N PRO A 35 -2.61 2.46 14.72
CA PRO A 35 -2.10 1.18 15.19
C PRO A 35 -2.47 0.09 14.19
N VAL A 36 -1.52 -0.27 13.33
CA VAL A 36 -1.65 -1.33 12.31
C VAL A 36 -0.45 -2.25 12.33
N ASP A 37 -0.67 -3.54 12.09
CA ASP A 37 0.40 -4.53 11.99
C ASP A 37 1.00 -4.61 10.56
N LEU A 38 0.19 -4.26 9.55
CA LEU A 38 0.55 -4.30 8.13
C LEU A 38 -0.07 -3.13 7.36
N VAL A 39 0.69 -2.58 6.41
CA VAL A 39 0.21 -1.59 5.44
C VAL A 39 0.42 -2.10 4.02
N GLY A 40 -0.67 -2.14 3.25
CA GLY A 40 -0.62 -2.34 1.80
C GLY A 40 -0.71 -1.00 1.08
N VAL A 41 0.23 -0.70 0.18
CA VAL A 41 0.18 0.51 -0.67
C VAL A 41 0.06 0.10 -2.13
N THR A 42 -1.03 0.54 -2.77
CA THR A 42 -1.21 0.39 -4.21
C THR A 42 -0.64 1.61 -4.95
N CYS A 43 0.14 1.37 -6.00
CA CYS A 43 0.94 2.40 -6.62
C CYS A 43 0.89 2.37 -8.16
N SER A 44 0.48 3.52 -8.72
CA SER A 44 0.67 3.86 -10.14
C SER A 44 2.00 4.59 -10.34
N THR A 45 2.58 4.50 -11.54
CA THR A 45 3.92 5.06 -11.83
C THR A 45 4.08 6.54 -11.47
N TRP A 46 3.06 7.38 -11.71
CA TRP A 46 3.14 8.81 -11.35
C TRP A 46 3.04 9.08 -9.85
N LEU A 47 2.57 8.11 -9.04
CA LEU A 47 2.53 8.19 -7.58
C LEU A 47 3.68 7.42 -6.92
N ALA A 48 4.58 6.80 -7.69
CA ALA A 48 5.66 5.97 -7.13
C ALA A 48 6.53 6.67 -6.09
N PRO A 49 7.03 7.91 -6.32
CA PRO A 49 7.81 8.61 -5.31
C PRO A 49 7.02 8.80 -4.00
N ARG A 50 5.73 9.18 -4.09
CA ARG A 50 4.88 9.39 -2.92
C ARG A 50 4.56 8.09 -2.20
N ALA A 51 4.28 7.02 -2.94
CA ALA A 51 4.03 5.69 -2.37
C ALA A 51 5.26 5.17 -1.61
N TYR A 52 6.46 5.42 -2.12
CA TYR A 52 7.71 5.08 -1.44
C TYR A 52 7.94 5.88 -0.17
N GLU A 53 7.66 7.19 -0.18
CA GLU A 53 7.71 8.02 1.04
C GLU A 53 6.78 7.48 2.14
N ILE A 54 5.55 7.10 1.76
CA ILE A 54 4.57 6.51 2.70
C ILE A 54 5.07 5.17 3.24
N ALA A 55 5.57 4.31 2.35
CA ALA A 55 6.08 2.99 2.70
C ALA A 55 7.29 3.07 3.64
N ASP A 56 8.26 3.95 3.34
CA ASP A 56 9.45 4.14 4.15
C ASP A 56 9.11 4.70 5.54
N GLU A 57 8.12 5.60 5.64
CA GLU A 57 7.70 6.15 6.93
C GLU A 57 7.04 5.09 7.83
N PHE A 58 6.21 4.20 7.27
CA PHE A 58 5.65 3.07 8.03
C PHE A 58 6.73 2.06 8.44
N ARG A 59 7.67 1.73 7.54
CA ARG A 59 8.81 0.84 7.86
C ARG A 59 9.71 1.41 8.94
N ARG A 60 9.98 2.72 8.91
CA ARG A 60 10.74 3.42 9.96
C ARG A 60 10.08 3.30 11.34
N ARG A 61 8.77 3.07 11.38
CA ARG A 61 7.98 2.85 12.60
C ARG A 61 7.86 1.37 12.99
N GLY A 62 8.45 0.46 12.22
CA GLY A 62 8.42 -0.99 12.47
C GLY A 62 7.15 -1.67 11.97
N VAL A 63 6.34 -1.02 11.14
CA VAL A 63 5.15 -1.62 10.52
C VAL A 63 5.57 -2.38 9.26
N THR A 64 5.00 -3.57 9.05
CA THR A 64 5.27 -4.37 7.85
C THR A 64 4.61 -3.72 6.63
N VAL A 65 5.35 -3.55 5.53
CA VAL A 65 4.84 -2.90 4.32
C VAL A 65 4.88 -3.83 3.11
N VAL A 66 3.74 -3.89 2.41
CA VAL A 66 3.58 -4.58 1.13
C VAL A 66 3.25 -3.56 0.03
N LEU A 67 4.05 -3.53 -1.03
CA LEU A 67 3.78 -2.72 -2.21
C LEU A 67 3.13 -3.55 -3.32
N GLY A 68 2.12 -2.98 -3.96
CA GLY A 68 1.43 -3.58 -5.11
C GLY A 68 0.98 -2.54 -6.13
N GLY A 69 0.38 -3.01 -7.22
CA GLY A 69 -0.06 -2.17 -8.34
C GLY A 69 0.92 -2.18 -9.52
N ILE A 70 0.60 -1.38 -10.54
CA ILE A 70 1.29 -1.44 -11.84
C ILE A 70 2.77 -1.07 -11.75
N HIS A 71 3.15 -0.09 -10.91
CA HIS A 71 4.55 0.31 -10.80
C HIS A 71 5.41 -0.74 -10.08
N PRO A 72 5.04 -1.23 -8.87
CA PRO A 72 5.79 -2.32 -8.24
C PRO A 72 5.82 -3.61 -9.08
N SER A 73 4.79 -3.87 -9.89
CA SER A 73 4.78 -5.01 -10.81
C SER A 73 5.78 -4.86 -11.96
N MET A 74 5.96 -3.66 -12.50
CA MET A 74 6.87 -3.38 -13.61
C MET A 74 8.32 -3.17 -13.16
N LEU A 75 8.52 -2.62 -11.97
CA LEU A 75 9.83 -2.30 -11.40
C LEU A 75 10.00 -2.89 -9.99
N PRO A 76 9.91 -4.22 -9.82
CA PRO A 76 9.90 -4.85 -8.51
C PRO A 76 11.23 -4.67 -7.75
N HIS A 77 12.36 -4.62 -8.47
CA HIS A 77 13.68 -4.41 -7.87
C HIS A 77 13.87 -3.00 -7.31
N GLU A 78 13.20 -2.00 -7.88
CA GLU A 78 13.16 -0.64 -7.34
C GLU A 78 12.21 -0.60 -6.13
N ALA A 79 10.99 -1.12 -6.31
CA ALA A 79 9.96 -1.07 -5.27
C ALA A 79 10.36 -1.81 -3.99
N ILE A 80 11.05 -2.95 -4.08
CA ILE A 80 11.45 -3.73 -2.90
C ILE A 80 12.45 -2.98 -2.00
N ALA A 81 13.15 -1.95 -2.49
CA ALA A 81 13.97 -1.11 -1.63
C ALA A 81 13.14 -0.39 -0.54
N HIS A 82 11.85 -0.19 -0.81
CA HIS A 82 10.92 0.58 0.02
C HIS A 82 9.88 -0.31 0.74
N ALA A 83 9.95 -1.63 0.60
CA ALA A 83 8.94 -2.56 1.12
C ALA A 83 9.56 -3.79 1.77
N ASP A 84 8.78 -4.53 2.56
CA ASP A 84 9.16 -5.84 3.06
C ASP A 84 8.74 -6.96 2.07
N ALA A 85 7.70 -6.70 1.27
CA ALA A 85 7.31 -7.54 0.14
C ALA A 85 6.75 -6.71 -1.02
N VAL A 86 6.85 -7.26 -2.24
CA VAL A 86 6.24 -6.70 -3.45
C VAL A 86 5.33 -7.75 -4.09
N VAL A 87 4.08 -7.37 -4.33
CA VAL A 87 3.11 -8.15 -5.12
C VAL A 87 3.27 -7.76 -6.59
N ILE A 88 3.50 -8.76 -7.44
CA ILE A 88 3.68 -8.60 -8.88
C ILE A 88 2.44 -9.19 -9.59
N GLY A 89 1.83 -8.40 -10.46
CA GLY A 89 0.60 -8.76 -11.17
C GLY A 89 -0.65 -8.18 -10.50
N GLU A 90 -1.79 -8.83 -10.75
CA GLU A 90 -3.06 -8.61 -10.04
C GLU A 90 -3.31 -9.72 -9.01
#